data_AF-A0A7K6YPP8-F1
#
_entry.id   AF-A0A7K6YPP8-F1
#
_cell.length_a   1.000
_cell.length_b   1.000
_cell.length_c   1.000
_cell.angle_alpha   90.00
_cell.angle_beta   90.00
_cell.angle_gamma   90.00
#
_symmetry.space_group_name_H-M   'P 1'
#
loop_
_entity.id
_entity.type
_entity.pdbx_description
1 polymer ?
#
loop_
_entity_poly.entity_id
_entity_poly.type
_entity_poly.pdbx_seq_one_letter_code
_entity_poly.pdbx_strand_id
1 'polypeptide(L)'
;LKDGEVRDQETEWGSVAPNSDGTYYTWASIEAHPAEQDKYRCRVDHASLPEPGVYAWGTESNLLAIVLGVAVAILAVAAILGFVIWKKKSGK
;
A
#
# COMPACT_ATOMS: atom_id res chain seq x y z
N LEU A 1 8.34 13.04 4.18
CA LEU A 1 9.59 12.27 4.29
C LEU A 1 9.97 11.73 2.92
N LYS A 2 11.26 11.73 2.60
CA LYS A 2 11.85 10.99 1.47
C LYS A 2 12.97 10.14 2.04
N ASP A 3 12.92 8.83 1.84
CA ASP A 3 13.92 7.88 2.38
C ASP A 3 14.11 8.01 3.91
N GLY A 4 13.05 8.37 4.63
CA GLY A 4 13.07 8.58 6.09
C GLY A 4 13.49 9.98 6.53
N GLU A 5 13.96 10.84 5.63
CA GLU A 5 14.38 12.21 5.95
C GLU A 5 13.27 13.24 5.70
N VAL A 6 13.22 14.27 6.55
CA VAL A 6 12.29 15.41 6.40
C VAL A 6 12.78 16.33 5.27
N ARG A 7 11.85 16.83 4.44
CA ARG A 7 12.13 17.63 3.24
C ARG A 7 11.42 18.99 3.29
N ASP A 8 11.56 19.71 4.39
CA ASP A 8 10.78 20.93 4.66
C ASP A 8 11.00 22.04 3.63
N GLN A 9 12.22 22.21 3.11
CA GLN A 9 12.53 23.25 2.12
C GLN A 9 11.85 23.03 0.76
N GLU A 10 11.57 21.77 0.41
CA GLU A 10 10.94 21.36 -0.84
C GLU A 10 9.41 21.17 -0.66
N THR A 11 8.93 21.25 0.58
CA THR A 11 7.52 21.01 0.92
C THR A 11 6.79 22.35 1.02
N GLU A 12 5.73 22.50 0.24
CA GLU A 12 4.77 23.58 0.39
C GLU A 12 3.78 23.25 1.50
N TRP A 13 3.48 24.23 2.35
CA TRP A 13 2.61 24.05 3.51
C TRP A 13 1.37 24.94 3.42
N GLY A 14 0.22 24.32 3.58
CA GLY A 14 -1.04 25.02 3.77
C GLY A 14 -1.13 25.66 5.15
N SER A 15 -1.79 26.81 5.23
CA SER A 15 -2.21 27.35 6.52
C SER A 15 -3.26 26.45 7.18
N VAL A 16 -3.34 26.49 8.51
CA VAL A 16 -4.38 25.80 9.26
C VAL A 16 -5.69 26.59 9.16
N ALA A 17 -6.73 25.98 8.57
CA ALA A 17 -8.05 26.57 8.37
C ALA A 17 -9.12 25.83 9.18
N PRO A 18 -10.10 26.54 9.78
CA PRO A 18 -11.20 25.90 10.50
C PRO A 18 -12.27 25.34 9.56
N ASN A 19 -12.86 24.21 9.94
CA ASN A 19 -14.03 23.61 9.29
C ASN A 19 -15.33 23.97 10.04
N SER A 20 -16.49 23.78 9.40
CA SER A 20 -17.80 24.09 10.00
C SER A 20 -18.22 23.15 11.13
N ASP A 21 -17.61 21.97 11.21
CA ASP A 21 -17.84 20.95 12.23
C ASP A 21 -16.97 21.13 13.48
N GLY A 22 -16.18 22.21 13.54
CA GLY A 22 -15.26 22.50 14.65
C GLY A 22 -13.90 21.80 14.54
N THR A 23 -13.64 21.06 13.46
CA THR A 23 -12.31 20.52 13.17
C THR A 23 -11.44 21.54 12.42
N TYR A 24 -10.18 21.18 12.17
CA TYR A 24 -9.24 22.00 11.41
C TYR A 24 -8.69 21.20 10.23
N TYR A 25 -8.33 21.92 9.17
CA TYR A 25 -7.71 21.38 7.96
C TYR A 25 -6.36 22.07 7.72
N THR A 26 -5.38 21.29 7.26
CA THR A 26 -4.09 21.76 6.76
C THR A 26 -3.55 20.73 5.76
N TRP A 27 -2.50 21.08 5.01
CA TRP A 27 -1.90 20.20 4.02
C TRP A 27 -0.40 20.47 3.84
N ALA A 28 0.28 19.49 3.27
CA ALA A 28 1.67 19.56 2.84
C ALA A 28 1.77 18.93 1.45
N SER A 29 2.46 19.59 0.51
CA SER A 29 2.65 19.12 -0.86
C SER A 29 4.12 19.18 -1.23
N ILE A 30 4.59 18.20 -1.99
CA ILE A 30 5.97 18.13 -2.48
C ILE A 30 5.93 17.65 -3.93
N GLU A 31 6.75 18.26 -4.79
CA GLU A 31 6.92 17.77 -6.15
C GLU A 31 7.74 16.49 -6.14
N ALA A 32 7.20 15.42 -6.72
CA ALA A 32 7.81 14.10 -6.66
C ALA A 32 7.75 13.39 -8.00
N HIS A 33 8.85 12.72 -8.34
CA HIS A 33 8.93 11.88 -9.53
C HIS A 33 8.15 10.58 -9.29
N PRO A 34 7.26 10.15 -10.21
CA PRO A 34 6.47 8.93 -10.02
C PRO A 34 7.31 7.66 -9.79
N ALA A 35 8.52 7.60 -10.35
CA ALA A 35 9.46 6.49 -10.17
C ALA A 35 10.05 6.39 -8.75
N GLU A 36 9.86 7.42 -7.93
CA GLU A 36 10.35 7.48 -6.54
C GLU A 36 9.20 7.39 -5.53
N GLN A 37 7.98 7.03 -5.98
CA GLN A 37 6.77 7.06 -5.16
C GLN A 37 6.92 6.30 -3.83
N ASP A 38 7.57 5.15 -3.86
CA ASP A 38 7.82 4.26 -2.72
C ASP A 38 8.76 4.87 -1.66
N LYS A 39 9.56 5.87 -2.04
CA LYS A 39 10.46 6.60 -1.13
C LYS A 39 9.76 7.65 -0.30
N TYR A 40 8.59 8.12 -0.73
CA TYR A 40 7.87 9.20 -0.05
C TYR A 40 6.88 8.66 0.97
N ARG A 41 6.91 9.25 2.16
CA ARG A 41 5.92 9.03 3.22
C ARG A 41 5.45 10.36 3.81
N CYS A 42 4.15 10.53 3.99
CA CYS A 42 3.57 11.65 4.71
C CYS A 42 3.60 11.35 6.22
N ARG A 43 4.21 12.23 7.01
CA ARG A 43 4.23 12.12 8.47
C ARG A 43 3.31 13.20 9.05
N VAL A 44 2.41 12.79 9.95
CA VAL A 44 1.46 13.67 10.63
C VAL A 44 1.68 13.56 12.13
N ASP A 45 2.21 14.63 12.71
CA ASP A 45 2.33 14.80 14.15
C ASP A 45 1.08 15.56 14.64
N HIS A 46 0.31 14.97 15.55
CA HIS A 46 -0.90 15.59 16.11
C HIS A 46 -1.10 15.16 17.56
N ALA A 47 -1.50 16.09 18.45
CA ALA A 47 -1.57 15.84 19.90
C ALA A 47 -2.57 14.74 20.30
N SER A 48 -3.55 14.43 19.44
CA SER A 48 -4.48 13.32 19.67
C SER A 48 -3.88 11.94 19.37
N LEU A 49 -2.70 11.88 18.74
CA LEU A 49 -2.04 10.64 18.38
C LEU A 49 -0.91 10.36 19.38
N PRO A 50 -0.83 9.14 19.94
CA PRO A 50 0.28 8.76 20.82
C PRO A 50 1.62 8.69 20.09
N GLU A 51 1.59 8.39 18.79
CA GLU A 51 2.75 8.36 17.90
C GLU A 51 2.40 9.04 16.56
N PRO A 52 3.40 9.52 15.80
CA PRO A 52 3.17 10.15 14.51
C PRO A 52 2.51 9.20 13.50
N GLY A 53 1.47 9.65 12.80
CA GLY A 53 0.90 8.90 11.69
C GLY A 53 1.82 8.93 10.48
N VAL A 54 2.18 7.78 9.91
CA VAL A 54 3.06 7.70 8.73
C VAL A 54 2.37 6.96 7.57
N TYR A 55 2.05 7.70 6.52
CA TYR A 55 1.26 7.24 5.38
C TYR A 55 2.12 7.14 4.12
N ALA A 56 2.04 6.03 3.38
CA ALA A 56 2.74 5.85 2.11
C ALA A 56 2.02 6.58 0.96
N TRP A 57 2.74 6.94 -0.10
CA TRP A 57 2.13 7.48 -1.31
C TRP A 57 1.52 6.34 -2.15
N GLY A 58 0.19 6.27 -2.20
CA GLY A 58 -0.55 5.29 -2.99
C GLY A 58 -1.02 4.09 -2.19
N THR A 59 -1.62 3.12 -2.87
CA THR A 59 -2.11 1.88 -2.25
C THR A 59 -0.96 0.88 -2.14
N GLU A 60 -0.76 0.32 -0.95
CA GLU A 60 0.14 -0.83 -0.77
C GLU A 60 -0.32 -1.96 -1.71
N SER A 61 0.49 -2.26 -2.72
CA SER A 61 0.16 -3.33 -3.66
C SER A 61 0.26 -4.68 -2.94
N ASN A 62 -0.85 -5.41 -2.83
CA ASN A 62 -0.89 -6.73 -2.19
C ASN A 62 -0.32 -7.83 -3.11
N LEU A 63 0.82 -7.57 -3.76
CA LEU A 63 1.44 -8.48 -4.72
C LEU A 63 1.70 -9.87 -4.12
N LEU A 64 2.10 -9.94 -2.85
CA LEU A 64 2.27 -11.22 -2.14
C LEU A 64 0.97 -12.03 -2.08
N ALA A 65 -0.16 -11.39 -1.75
CA ALA A 65 -1.46 -12.05 -1.70
C ALA A 65 -1.88 -12.54 -3.10
N ILE A 66 -1.62 -11.74 -4.13
CA ILE A 66 -1.89 -12.10 -5.53
C ILE A 66 -1.05 -13.31 -5.94
N VAL A 67 0.26 -13.29 -5.69
CA VAL A 67 1.17 -14.40 -6.04
C VAL A 67 0.76 -15.70 -5.33
N LEU A 68 0.45 -15.62 -4.03
CA LEU A 68 -0.03 -16.79 -3.27
C LEU A 68 -1.34 -17.34 -3.83
N GLY A 69 -2.30 -16.46 -4.16
CA GLY A 69 -3.57 -16.86 -4.77
C GLY A 69 -3.37 -17.59 -6.09
N VAL A 70 -2.51 -17.08 -6.97
CA VAL A 70 -2.19 -17.71 -8.26
C VAL A 70 -1.50 -19.07 -8.07
N ALA A 71 -0.54 -19.17 -7.16
CA ALA A 71 0.16 -20.43 -6.88
C ALA A 71 -0.79 -21.53 -6.41
N VAL A 72 -1.70 -21.21 -5.49
CA VAL A 72 -2.72 -22.16 -5.00
C VAL A 72 -3.65 -22.63 -6.12
N ALA A 73 -4.09 -21.71 -6.99
CA ALA A 73 -4.94 -22.05 -8.13
C ALA A 73 -4.25 -23.04 -9.10
N ILE A 74 -2.97 -22.82 -9.41
CA ILE A 74 -2.18 -23.70 -10.29
C ILE A 74 -2.05 -25.11 -9.68
N LEU A 75 -1.74 -25.21 -8.39
CA LEU A 75 -1.62 -26.49 -7.69
C LEU A 75 -2.94 -27.26 -7.68
N ALA A 76 -4.06 -26.57 -7.46
CA ALA A 76 -5.39 -27.18 -7.50
C ALA A 76 -5.70 -27.76 -8.90
N VAL A 77 -5.42 -27.00 -9.97
CA VAL A 77 -5.61 -27.47 -11.35
C VAL A 77 -4.74 -28.68 -11.65
N ALA A 78 -3.47 -28.66 -11.26
CA ALA A 78 -2.55 -29.79 -11.46
C ALA A 78 -3.02 -31.05 -10.73
N ALA A 79 -3.49 -30.92 -9.48
CA ALA A 79 -4.02 -32.02 -8.70
C ALA A 79 -5.27 -32.64 -9.34
N ILE A 80 -6.20 -31.80 -9.82
CA ILE A 80 -7.41 -32.26 -10.52
C ILE A 80 -7.04 -33.03 -11.80
N LEU A 81 -6.13 -32.49 -12.61
CA LEU A 81 -5.67 -33.16 -13.84
C LEU A 81 -4.97 -34.48 -13.53
N GLY A 82 -4.09 -34.51 -12.53
CA GLY A 82 -3.41 -35.72 -12.09
C GLY A 82 -4.40 -36.80 -11.62
N PHE A 83 -5.42 -36.41 -10.85
CA PHE A 83 -6.47 -37.30 -10.38
C PHE A 83 -7.30 -37.89 -11.54
N VAL A 84 -7.68 -37.07 -12.52
CA VAL A 84 -8.44 -37.52 -13.71
C VAL A 84 -7.63 -38.53 -14.52
N ILE A 85 -6.34 -38.28 -14.76
CA ILE A 85 -5.45 -39.20 -15.49
C ILE A 85 -5.32 -40.53 -14.74
N TRP A 86 -5.11 -40.47 -13.42
CA TRP A 86 -5.01 -41.67 -12.59
C TRP A 86 -6.27 -42.53 -12.67
N LYS A 87 -7.46 -41.91 -12.59
CA LYS A 87 -8.73 -42.64 -12.70
C LYS A 87 -8.92 -43.28 -14.08
N LYS A 88 -8.53 -42.59 -15.16
CA LYS A 88 -8.58 -43.16 -16.52
C LYS A 88 -7.64 -44.36 -16.68
N LYS A 89 -6.49 -44.36 -16.02
CA LYS A 89 -5.52 -45.45 -16.08
C LYS A 89 -5.90 -46.65 -15.21
N SER A 90 -6.57 -46.42 -14.08
CA SER A 90 -6.99 -47.48 -13.14
C SER A 90 -8.33 -48.13 -13.48
N GLY A 91 -9.11 -47.54 -14.41
CA GLY A 91 -10.39 -48.08 -14.89
C GLY A 91 -10.28 -48.93 -16.15
N LYS A 92 -9.07 -49.30 -16.57
CA LYS A 92 -8.81 -50.24 -17.66
C LYS A 92 -8.01 -51.43 -17.15
#